data_AF-A0A5C5VR68-F1
#
_entry.id   AF-A0A5C5VR68-F1
#
_cell.length_a   1.000
_cell.length_b   1.000
_cell.length_c   1.000
_cell.angle_alpha   90.00
_cell.angle_beta   90.00
_cell.angle_gamma   90.00
#
_symmetry.space_group_name_H-M   'P 1'
#
loop_
_entity.id
_entity.type
_entity.pdbx_description
1 polymer ?
#
loop_
_entity_poly.entity_id
_entity_poly.type
_entity_poly.pdbx_seq_one_letter_code
_entity_poly.pdbx_strand_id
1 'polypeptide(L)' 'MPTEILVATAVDGRTTRYLLDVFQDGQTWTSTLRKLNERGEPLDAAVAPRFYGVSQEQARRRMISVLENQYEDVRGE' A
#
# COMPACT_ATOMS: atom_id res chain seq x y z
N MET A 1 6.26 2.42 13.78
CA MET A 1 5.39 1.75 12.78
C MET A 1 6.03 2.02 11.44
N PRO A 2 6.37 1.00 10.62
CA PRO A 2 6.88 1.27 9.28
C PRO A 2 5.76 1.78 8.38
N THR A 3 5.98 2.97 7.87
CA THR A 3 5.16 3.59 6.84
C THR A 3 6.04 3.74 5.61
N GLU A 4 5.57 3.29 4.46
CA GLU A 4 6.30 3.27 3.19
C GLU A 4 5.44 3.91 2.10
N ILE A 5 6.05 4.69 1.21
CA ILE A 5 5.36 5.22 0.04
C ILE A 5 5.60 4.26 -1.12
N LEU A 6 4.51 3.80 -1.74
CA LEU A 6 4.51 3.00 -2.95
C LEU A 6 4.07 3.86 -4.13
N VAL A 7 4.83 3.82 -5.21
CA VAL A 7 4.48 4.44 -6.49
C VAL A 7 4.05 3.33 -7.43
N ALA A 8 2.78 3.35 -7.84
CA ALA A 8 2.21 2.40 -8.77
C ALA A 8 1.99 3.05 -10.14
N THR A 9 2.46 2.43 -11.21
CA THR A 9 2.40 2.93 -12.58
C THR A 9 1.45 2.06 -13.40
N ALA A 10 0.41 2.67 -13.98
CA ALA A 10 -0.57 1.98 -14.81
C ALA A 10 -0.06 1.83 -16.26
N VAL A 11 -0.74 0.98 -17.04
CA VAL A 11 -0.41 0.70 -18.45
C VAL A 11 -0.41 1.97 -19.31
N ASP A 12 -1.25 2.95 -18.98
CA ASP A 12 -1.34 4.23 -19.69
C ASP A 12 -0.23 5.24 -19.26
N GLY A 13 0.72 4.81 -18.43
CA GLY A 13 1.81 5.61 -17.90
C GLY A 13 1.42 6.50 -16.72
N ARG A 14 0.16 6.47 -16.25
CA ARG A 14 -0.25 7.25 -15.08
C ARG A 14 0.34 6.66 -13.81
N THR A 15 1.04 7.49 -13.05
CA THR A 15 1.55 7.14 -11.74
C THR A 15 0.56 7.52 -10.65
N THR A 16 0.43 6.67 -9.65
CA THR A 16 -0.36 6.92 -8.45
C THR A 16 0.48 6.58 -7.23
N ARG A 17 0.51 7.51 -6.26
CA ARG A 17 1.21 7.30 -4.99
C ARG A 17 0.25 6.71 -3.96
N TYR A 18 0.76 5.80 -3.15
CA TYR A 18 0.05 5.13 -2.08
C TYR A 18 0.90 5.14 -0.82
N LEU A 19 0.26 5.35 0.33
CA LEU A 19 0.85 5.21 1.65
C LEU A 19 0.53 3.82 2.18
N LEU A 20 1.55 2.98 2.34
CA LEU A 20 1.47 1.69 2.98
C LEU A 20 1.81 1.85 4.47
N ASP A 21 0.85 1.52 5.33
CA ASP A 21 1.08 1.44 6.78
C ASP A 21 0.97 -0.01 7.22
N VAL A 22 2.01 -0.51 7.90
CA VAL A 22 2.01 -1.85 8.50
C VAL A 22 2.16 -1.72 10.01
N PHE A 23 1.16 -2.21 10.74
CA PHE A 23 1.08 -2.08 12.18
C PHE A 23 0.67 -3.40 12.83
N GLN A 24 1.09 -3.60 14.07
CA GLN A 24 0.75 -4.79 14.83
C GLN A 24 -0.64 -4.62 15.45
N ASP A 25 -1.51 -5.61 15.24
CA ASP A 25 -2.84 -5.71 15.84
C ASP A 25 -2.91 -7.01 16.65
N GLY A 26 -2.71 -6.88 17.97
CA GLY A 26 -2.59 -8.00 18.90
C GLY A 26 -1.43 -8.94 18.55
N GLN A 27 -1.75 -10.19 18.20
CA GLN A 27 -0.77 -11.21 17.79
C GLN A 27 -0.54 -11.26 16.28
N THR A 28 -1.18 -10.38 15.51
CA THR A 28 -1.09 -10.36 14.05
C THR A 28 -0.52 -9.04 13.55
N TRP A 29 -0.04 -9.04 12.31
CA TRP A 29 0.34 -7.82 11.60
C TRP A 29 -0.73 -7.47 10.59
N THR A 30 -1.13 -6.20 10.60
CA THR A 30 -2.11 -5.63 9.68
C THR A 30 -1.44 -4.63 8.76
N SER A 31 -1.83 -4.62 7.49
CA SER A 31 -1.45 -3.57 6.54
C SER A 31 -2.68 -2.82 6.03
N THR A 32 -2.53 -1.50 5.83
CA THR A 32 -3.51 -0.65 5.17
C THR A 32 -2.82 0.18 4.10
N LEU A 33 -3.55 0.52 3.05
CA LEU A 33 -3.03 1.32 1.94
C LEU A 33 -3.97 2.49 1.67
N ARG A 34 -3.41 3.69 1.58
CA ARG A 34 -4.16 4.93 1.33
C ARG A 34 -3.63 5.62 0.09
N LYS A 35 -4.49 5.92 -0.88
CA LYS A 35 -4.06 6.70 -2.06
C LYS A 35 -3.66 8.10 -1.64
N LEU A 36 -2.54 8.61 -2.13
CA LEU A 36 -2.08 9.98 -1.87
C LEU A 36 -2.51 10.91 -3.01
N ASN A 37 -2.84 12.15 -2.68
CA ASN A 37 -3.03 13.23 -3.64
C ASN A 37 -1.67 13.82 -4.09
N GLU A 38 -1.69 14.79 -5.00
CA GLU A 38 -0.48 15.48 -5.49
C GLU A 38 0.30 16.23 -4.38
N ARG A 39 -0.37 16.55 -3.27
CA ARG A 39 0.22 17.19 -2.09
C ARG A 39 0.78 16.17 -1.07
N GLY A 40 0.64 14.88 -1.34
CA GLY A 40 1.08 13.80 -0.44
C GLY A 40 0.11 13.51 0.71
N GLU A 41 -1.13 14.00 0.64
CA GLU A 41 -2.14 13.76 1.66
C GLU A 41 -3.01 12.56 1.29
N PRO A 42 -3.40 11.70 2.24
CA PRO A 42 -4.26 10.55 1.97
C PRO A 42 -5.65 11.02 1.53
N LEU A 43 -6.12 10.48 0.41
CA LEU A 43 -7.49 10.61 -0.05
C LEU A 43 -8.38 9.67 0.79
N ASP A 44 -9.22 10.23 1.67
CA ASP A 44 -10.17 9.50 2.52
C ASP A 44 -11.02 8.45 1.77
N ALA A 45 -11.29 8.70 0.48
CA ALA A 45 -12.16 7.84 -0.33
C ALA A 45 -11.49 6.55 -0.85
N ALA A 46 -10.16 6.42 -0.80
CA ALA A 46 -9.44 5.30 -1.43
C ALA A 46 -8.55 4.56 -0.43
N VAL A 47 -9.20 3.86 0.50
CA VAL A 47 -8.54 2.89 1.40
C VAL A 47 -8.60 1.52 0.74
N ALA A 48 -7.44 0.96 0.39
CA ALA A 48 -7.35 -0.40 -0.14
C ALA A 48 -7.61 -1.44 0.98
N PRO A 49 -7.93 -2.70 0.63
CA PRO A 49 -8.34 -3.72 1.59
C PRO A 49 -7.26 -3.97 2.66
N ARG A 50 -7.69 -4.19 3.91
CA ARG A 50 -6.78 -4.55 5.02
C ARG A 50 -6.43 -6.02 4.95
N PHE A 51 -5.15 -6.34 5.14
CA PHE A 51 -4.68 -7.73 5.20
C PHE A 51 -4.07 -8.06 6.55
N TYR A 52 -4.42 -9.23 7.07
CA TYR A 52 -3.78 -9.83 8.24
C TYR A 52 -2.68 -10.79 7.81
N GLY A 53 -1.53 -10.73 8.47
CA GLY A 53 -0.37 -11.60 8.26
C GLY A 53 0.24 -12.05 9.59
N VAL A 54 0.98 -13.17 9.57
CA VAL A 54 1.69 -13.64 10.78
C VAL A 54 2.99 -12.89 11.02
N SER A 55 3.52 -12.18 10.02
CA SER A 55 4.66 -11.28 10.14
C SER A 55 4.43 -9.97 9.40
N GLN A 56 5.17 -8.94 9.79
CA GLN A 56 5.16 -7.62 9.15
C GLN A 56 5.43 -7.71 7.64
N GLU A 57 6.43 -8.51 7.25
CA GLU A 57 6.80 -8.67 5.85
C GLU A 57 5.70 -9.37 5.04
N GLN A 58 4.99 -10.34 5.62
CA GLN A 58 3.85 -10.96 4.95
C GLN A 58 2.70 -9.98 4.75
N ALA A 59 2.37 -9.18 5.76
CA ALA A 59 1.34 -8.15 5.65
C ALA A 59 1.69 -7.10 4.58
N ARG A 60 2.97 -6.71 4.49
CA ARG A 60 3.52 -5.83 3.44
C ARG A 60 3.40 -6.46 2.05
N ARG A 61 3.95 -7.66 1.84
CA ARG A 61 3.98 -8.33 0.53
C ARG A 61 2.58 -8.55 -0.05
N ARG A 62 1.60 -8.90 0.80
CA ARG A 62 0.20 -9.05 0.37
C ARG A 62 -0.37 -7.75 -0.21
N MET A 63 -0.08 -6.62 0.43
CA MET A 63 -0.58 -5.34 -0.06
C MET A 63 0.09 -4.92 -1.37
N ILE A 64 1.41 -5.13 -1.50
CA ILE A 64 2.14 -4.83 -2.74
C ILE A 64 1.57 -5.67 -3.89
N SER A 65 1.31 -6.96 -3.65
CA SER A 65 0.75 -7.85 -4.65
C SER A 65 -0.62 -7.38 -5.17
N VAL A 66 -1.44 -6.74 -4.34
CA VAL A 66 -2.72 -6.16 -4.78
C VAL A 66 -2.52 -5.01 -5.77
N LEU A 67 -1.47 -4.20 -5.57
CA LEU A 67 -1.10 -3.15 -6.51
C LEU A 67 -0.51 -3.75 -7.79
N GLU A 68 0.37 -4.76 -7.69
CA GLU A 68 0.95 -5.44 -8.86
C GLU A 68 -0.10 -6.15 -9.73
N ASN A 69 -1.26 -6.52 -9.16
CA ASN A 69 -2.38 -7.05 -9.95
C ASN A 69 -3.16 -5.96 -10.71
N GLN A 70 -3.06 -4.70 -10.30
CA GLN A 70 -3.81 -3.57 -10.87
C GLN A 70 -2.94 -2.63 -11.70
N TYR A 71 -1.62 -2.66 -11.50
CA TYR A 71 -0.63 -1.76 -12.06
C TYR A 71 0.50 -2.60 -12.69
N GLU A 72 1.15 -2.07 -13.73
CA GLU A 72 2.25 -2.79 -14.40
C GLU A 72 3.54 -2.76 -13.57
N ASP A 73 3.77 -1.67 -12.84
CA ASP A 73 4.99 -1.46 -12.05
C ASP A 73 4.64 -0.84 -10.71
N VAL A 74 5.22 -1.37 -9.63
CA VAL A 74 5.05 -0.87 -8.26
C VAL A 74 6.42 -0.78 -7.61
N ARG A 75 6.79 0.40 -7.11
CA ARG A 75 8.10 0.66 -6.49
C ARG A 75 7.95 1.35 -5.15
N GLY A 76 8.82 1.01 -4.20
CA GLY A 76 8.97 1.76 -2.95
C GLY A 76 9.86 2.99 -3.17
N GLU A 77 9.49 4.11 -2.55
CA GLU A 77 10.31 5.33 -2.46
C GLU A 77 11.12 5.37 -1.16
#